data_AF-A0A916LJY9-F1
#
_entry.id   AF-A0A916LJY9-F1
#
_cell.length_a   1.000
_cell.length_b   1.000
_cell.length_c   1.000
_cell.angle_alpha   90.00
_cell.angle_beta   90.00
_cell.angle_gamma   90.00
#
_symmetry.space_group_name_H-M   'P 1'
#
loop_
_entity.id
_entity.type
_entity.pdbx_description
1 polymer ?
#
loop_
_entity_poly.entity_id
_entity_poly.type
_entity_poly.pdbx_seq_one_letter_code
_entity_poly.pdbx_strand_id
1 'polypeptide(L)'
;QGKGLVEAFEATGVFTKTALARFHSGAETGTVKQTALQIANYYEKETVYKLKNAVDFIQLVIAMIIMIVMTLLTLVSSETAMVKPKTPYTIILPFQIF
;
A
#
# COMPACT_ATOMS: atom_id res chain seq x y z
N GLN A 1 38.29 -25.47 2.86
CA GLN A 1 38.59 -25.18 4.29
C GLN A 1 37.35 -25.54 5.09
N GLY A 2 37.46 -26.41 6.10
CA GLY A 2 36.34 -26.78 6.96
C GLY A 2 36.01 -25.67 7.95
N LYS A 3 35.38 -24.60 7.47
CA LYS A 3 34.77 -23.57 8.33
C LYS A 3 33.43 -24.11 8.84
N GLY A 4 33.12 -23.87 10.11
CA GLY A 4 31.83 -24.18 10.69
C GLY A 4 30.70 -23.54 9.88
N LEU A 5 29.56 -24.22 9.80
CA LEU A 5 28.41 -23.80 9.00
C LEU A 5 28.01 -22.32 9.27
N VAL A 6 28.11 -21.89 10.53
CA VAL A 6 27.75 -20.55 10.97
C VAL A 6 28.76 -19.50 10.49
N GLU A 7 30.05 -19.83 10.45
CA GLU A 7 31.11 -18.94 9.94
C GLU A 7 31.01 -18.78 8.42
N ALA A 8 30.53 -19.82 7.71
CA ALA A 8 30.21 -19.72 6.30
C ALA A 8 29.00 -18.80 6.07
N PHE A 9 27.94 -18.88 6.90
CA PHE A 9 26.79 -17.97 6.82
C PHE A 9 27.15 -16.54 7.19
N GLU A 10 28.00 -16.32 8.19
CA GLU A 10 28.48 -15.00 8.58
C GLU A 10 29.29 -14.33 7.45
N ALA A 11 30.12 -15.10 6.75
CA ALA A 11 30.89 -14.62 5.60
C ALA A 11 30.02 -14.19 4.41
N THR A 12 28.75 -14.63 4.32
CA THR A 12 27.85 -14.21 3.23
C THR A 12 27.28 -12.80 3.42
N GLY A 13 27.20 -12.29 4.65
CA GLY A 13 26.61 -10.99 4.96
C GLY A 13 25.09 -10.87 4.70
N VAL A 14 24.42 -11.93 4.25
CA VAL A 14 22.98 -11.93 3.92
C VAL A 14 22.12 -12.15 5.17
N PHE A 15 22.65 -12.83 6.18
CA PHE A 15 21.92 -13.18 7.39
C PHE A 15 22.00 -12.07 8.44
N THR A 16 20.88 -11.77 9.10
CA THR A 16 20.87 -10.81 10.22
C THR A 16 21.60 -11.38 11.44
N LYS A 17 22.08 -10.50 12.32
CA LYS A 17 22.73 -10.87 13.59
C LYS A 17 21.89 -11.83 14.44
N THR A 18 20.57 -11.64 14.45
CA THR A 18 19.62 -12.50 15.17
C THR A 18 19.55 -13.91 14.57
N ALA A 19 19.54 -14.02 13.24
CA ALA A 19 19.55 -15.31 12.56
C ALA A 19 20.88 -16.06 12.82
N LEU A 20 22.02 -15.36 12.74
CA LEU A 20 23.35 -15.93 13.01
C LEU A 20 23.49 -16.43 14.45
N ALA A 21 23.04 -15.66 15.45
CA ALA A 21 23.08 -16.06 16.86
C ALA A 21 22.26 -17.34 17.12
N ARG A 22 21.08 -17.45 16.47
CA ARG A 22 20.27 -18.68 16.56
C ARG A 22 20.94 -19.86 15.88
N PHE A 23 21.55 -19.66 14.71
CA PHE A 23 22.31 -20.71 14.03
C PHE A 23 23.50 -21.20 14.86
N HIS A 24 24.18 -20.32 15.59
CA HIS A 24 25.25 -20.67 16.52
C HIS A 24 24.75 -21.63 17.61
N SER A 25 23.66 -21.27 18.29
CA SER A 25 23.05 -22.13 19.32
C SER A 25 22.48 -23.44 18.75
N GLY A 26 21.95 -23.41 17.52
CA GLY A 26 21.51 -24.61 16.80
C GLY A 26 22.66 -25.53 16.40
N ALA A 27 23.83 -24.98 16.10
CA ALA A 27 25.03 -25.75 15.76
C ALA A 27 25.63 -26.44 16.99
N GLU A 28 25.67 -25.75 18.14
CA GLU A 28 26.12 -26.31 19.42
C GLU A 28 25.21 -27.43 19.93
N THR A 29 23.90 -27.33 19.69
CA THR A 29 22.89 -28.31 20.16
C THR A 29 22.56 -29.40 19.15
N GLY A 30 23.15 -29.36 17.94
CA GLY A 30 22.82 -30.28 16.84
C GLY A 30 21.43 -30.08 16.22
N THR A 31 20.74 -28.96 16.52
CA THR A 31 19.36 -28.67 16.07
C THR A 31 19.28 -27.67 14.91
N VAL A 32 20.38 -27.42 14.21
CA VAL A 32 20.52 -26.46 13.08
C VAL A 32 19.34 -26.47 12.12
N LYS A 33 18.84 -27.65 11.72
CA LYS A 33 17.69 -27.79 10.80
C LYS A 33 16.42 -27.13 11.35
N GLN A 34 16.12 -27.35 12.62
CA GLN A 34 14.96 -26.78 13.31
C GLN A 34 15.08 -25.25 13.36
N THR A 35 16.26 -24.77 13.71
CA THR A 35 16.57 -23.34 13.80
C THR A 35 16.46 -22.65 12.44
N ALA A 36 17.00 -23.26 11.38
CA ALA A 36 16.88 -22.75 10.01
C ALA A 36 15.42 -22.58 9.61
N LEU A 37 14.59 -23.57 9.91
CA LEU A 37 13.17 -23.57 9.60
C LEU A 37 12.41 -22.47 10.36
N GLN A 38 12.76 -22.23 11.62
CA GLN A 38 12.18 -21.12 12.39
C GLN A 38 12.57 -19.75 11.83
N ILE A 39 13.83 -19.58 11.41
CA ILE A 39 14.32 -18.34 10.82
C ILE A 39 13.62 -18.08 9.48
N ALA A 40 13.51 -19.10 8.62
CA ALA A 40 12.81 -19.01 7.34
C ALA A 40 11.34 -18.60 7.52
N ASN A 41 10.61 -19.27 8.41
CA ASN A 41 9.22 -18.93 8.73
C ASN A 41 9.07 -17.51 9.29
N TYR A 42 10.03 -17.05 10.08
CA TYR A 42 10.02 -15.69 10.62
C TYR A 42 10.19 -14.66 9.51
N TYR A 43 11.18 -14.83 8.63
CA TYR A 43 11.41 -13.93 7.49
C TYR A 43 10.25 -13.91 6.51
N GLU A 44 9.66 -15.08 6.21
CA GLU A 44 8.50 -15.17 5.33
C GLU A 44 7.33 -14.35 5.90
N LYS A 45 6.98 -14.58 7.18
CA LYS A 45 5.92 -13.82 7.84
C LYS A 45 6.23 -12.33 7.88
N GLU A 46 7.41 -11.94 8.32
CA GLU A 46 7.78 -10.53 8.44
C GLU A 46 7.76 -9.82 7.07
N THR A 47 8.23 -10.49 6.03
CA THR A 47 8.22 -9.97 4.65
C THR A 47 6.79 -9.79 4.14
N VAL A 48 5.93 -10.80 4.33
CA VAL A 48 4.52 -10.74 3.93
C VAL A 48 3.79 -9.63 4.68
N TYR A 49 4.02 -9.47 5.99
CA TYR A 49 3.42 -8.39 6.77
C TYR A 49 3.88 -7.01 6.32
N LYS A 50 5.19 -6.82 6.09
CA LYS A 50 5.74 -5.55 5.60
C LYS A 50 5.19 -5.20 4.22
N LEU A 51 5.14 -6.18 3.31
CA LEU A 51 4.60 -5.99 1.97
C LEU A 51 3.11 -5.64 2.03
N LYS A 52 2.32 -6.37 2.82
CA LYS A 52 0.90 -6.08 3.02
C LYS A 52 0.70 -4.68 3.57
N ASN A 53 1.44 -4.29 4.60
CA ASN A 53 1.33 -2.95 5.18
C ASN A 53 1.70 -1.85 4.19
N ALA A 54 2.72 -2.07 3.35
CA ALA A 54 3.08 -1.14 2.28
C ALA A 54 1.96 -1.01 1.24
N VAL A 55 1.35 -2.12 0.83
CA VAL A 55 0.20 -2.13 -0.09
C VAL A 55 -1.00 -1.42 0.52
N ASP A 56 -1.34 -1.71 1.77
CA ASP A 56 -2.46 -1.09 2.47
C ASP A 56 -2.25 0.43 2.60
N PHE A 57 -1.02 0.87 2.86
CA PHE A 57 -0.66 2.29 2.89
C PHE A 57 -0.82 2.97 1.52
N ILE A 58 -0.36 2.33 0.44
CA ILE A 58 -0.53 2.84 -0.93
C ILE A 58 -2.02 2.95 -1.27
N GLN A 59 -2.81 1.94 -0.93
CA GLN A 59 -4.26 1.96 -1.14
C GLN A 59 -4.93 3.11 -0.39
N LEU A 60 -4.56 3.36 0.86
CA LEU A 60 -5.06 4.49 1.66
C LEU A 60 -4.78 5.82 0.97
N VAL A 61 -3.57 6.03 0.46
CA VAL A 61 -3.17 7.26 -0.24
C VAL A 61 -3.98 7.44 -1.52
N ILE A 62 -4.12 6.39 -2.33
CA ILE A 62 -4.93 6.43 -3.55
C ILE A 62 -6.39 6.77 -3.23
N ALA A 63 -6.97 6.15 -2.21
CA ALA A 63 -8.34 6.41 -1.78
C ALA A 63 -8.53 7.87 -1.34
N MET A 64 -7.57 8.45 -0.59
CA MET A 64 -7.63 9.87 -0.22
C MET A 64 -7.63 10.79 -1.43
N ILE A 65 -6.80 10.53 -2.44
CA ILE A 65 -6.74 11.34 -3.65
C ILE A 65 -8.07 11.26 -4.40
N ILE A 66 -8.64 10.06 -4.56
CA ILE A 66 -9.95 9.86 -5.20
C ILE A 66 -11.04 10.66 -4.46
N MET A 67 -11.06 10.61 -3.12
CA MET A 67 -12.02 11.36 -2.32
C MET A 67 -11.93 12.87 -2.55
N ILE A 68 -10.72 13.42 -2.60
CA ILE A 68 -10.51 14.85 -2.87
C ILE A 68 -11.02 15.21 -4.27
N VAL A 69 -10.64 14.42 -5.28
CA VAL A 69 -11.07 14.64 -6.67
C VAL A 69 -12.60 14.55 -6.79
N MET A 70 -13.22 13.53 -6.20
CA MET A 70 -14.68 13.37 -6.18
C MET A 70 -15.38 14.55 -5.52
N THR A 71 -14.85 15.04 -4.39
CA THR A 71 -15.39 16.19 -3.68
C THR A 71 -15.30 17.45 -4.56
N LEU A 72 -14.14 17.71 -5.18
CA LEU A 72 -13.94 18.85 -6.07
C LEU A 72 -14.87 18.79 -7.30
N LEU A 73 -14.98 17.63 -7.96
CA LEU A 73 -15.87 17.45 -9.11
C LEU A 73 -17.33 17.69 -8.73
N THR A 74 -17.75 17.19 -7.57
CA THR A 74 -19.12 17.38 -7.08
C THR A 74 -19.41 18.86 -6.81
N LEU A 75 -18.48 19.58 -6.20
CA LEU A 75 -18.62 21.02 -5.90
C LEU A 75 -18.65 21.88 -7.18
N VAL A 76 -17.72 21.65 -8.12
CA VAL A 76 -17.67 22.40 -9.39
C VAL A 76 -18.91 22.13 -10.26
N SER A 77 -19.39 20.88 -10.29
CA SER A 77 -20.65 20.52 -10.95
C SER A 77 -21.84 21.25 -10.31
N SER A 78 -21.87 21.33 -8.97
CA SER A 78 -22.90 22.08 -8.25
C SER A 78 -22.90 23.57 -8.61
N GLU A 79 -21.74 24.23 -8.67
CA GLU A 79 -21.65 25.66 -9.01
C GLU A 79 -22.06 25.94 -10.46
N THR A 80 -21.62 25.10 -11.41
CA THR A 80 -21.99 25.24 -12.83
C THR A 80 -23.46 24.95 -13.10
N ALA A 81 -24.10 24.06 -12.32
CA ALA A 81 -25.54 23.79 -12.41
C ALA A 81 -26.42 24.96 -11.92
N MET A 82 -25.88 25.90 -11.12
CA MET A 82 -26.63 27.08 -10.65
C MET A 82 -26.65 28.24 -11.66
N VAL A 83 -25.96 28.12 -12.81
CA VAL A 83 -26.05 29.09 -13.91
C VAL A 83 -27.41 28.92 -14.60
N LYS A 84 -28.39 29.67 -14.11
CA LYS A 84 -29.76 29.72 -14.65
C LYS A 84 -29.73 30.16 -16.13
N PRO A 85 -30.38 29.43 -17.06
CA PRO A 85 -30.57 29.96 -18.41
C PRO A 85 -31.43 31.21 -18.33
N LYS A 86 -30.98 32.30 -18.98
CA LYS A 86 -31.76 33.53 -19.15
C LYS A 86 -33.00 33.18 -19.95
N THR A 87 -34.16 33.19 -19.29
CA THR A 87 -35.47 33.07 -19.94
C THR A 87 -35.60 34.17 -20.99
N PRO A 88 -35.86 33.85 -22.27
CA PRO A 88 -36.38 34.82 -23.19
C PRO A 88 -37.84 35.09 -22.80
N TYR A 89 -38.05 36.12 -21.98
CA TYR A 89 -39.33 36.82 -21.96
C TYR A 89 -39.56 37.42 -23.37
N THR A 90 -40.83 37.39 -23.80
CA THR A 90 -41.38 38.18 -24.92
C THR A 90 -41.32 37.52 -26.29
N ILE A 91 -42.38 36.77 -26.65
CA ILE A 91 -43.34 37.15 -27.71
C ILE A 91 -44.70 36.54 -27.30
N ILE A 92 -45.44 37.27 -26.48
CA ILE A 92 -46.91 37.25 -26.55
C ILE A 92 -47.24 38.62 -27.13
N LEU A 93 -47.45 38.71 -28.44
CA LEU A 93 -48.21 39.82 -29.02
C LEU A 93 -49.61 39.30 -29.28
N PRO A 94 -50.66 39.89 -28.68
CA PRO A 94 -52.02 39.67 -29.15
C PRO A 94 -52.19 40.50 -30.43
N PHE A 95 -52.08 39.86 -31.60
CA PHE A 95 -52.50 40.52 -32.83
C PHE A 95 -54.02 40.40 -32.93
N GLN A 96 -54.70 41.35 -32.28
CA GLN A 96 -56.00 41.81 -32.76
C GLN A 96 -55.82 42.42 -34.15
N ILE A 97 -56.81 42.22 -35.02
CA ILE A 97 -57.03 42.81 -36.36
C ILE A 97 -56.40 42.01 -37.51
N PHE A 98 -57.03 40.89 -37.90
CA PHE A 98 -57.61 40.67 -39.23
C PHE A 98 -58.64 39.52 -39.16
#